data_AF-A0A094FYV0-F1
#
_entry.id   AF-A0A094FYV0-F1
#
_cell.length_a   1.000
_cell.length_b   1.000
_cell.length_c   1.000
_cell.angle_alpha   90.00
_cell.angle_beta   90.00
_cell.angle_gamma   90.00
#
_symmetry.space_group_name_H-M   'P 1'
#
loop_
_entity.id
_entity.type
_entity.pdbx_description
1 polymer ?
#
loop_
_entity_poly.entity_id
_entity_poly.type
_entity_poly.pdbx_seq_one_letter_code
_entity_poly.pdbx_strand_id
1 'polypeptide(L)'
;MRLSGSATSALSGVAEMTPPKMSKANRFILDFAGIAKQFTDFYYNQFDADRSQLAPLYRDNSMLTFESAAVAGAGPIVEKLSSLPFAKVKHQVSTLDAQPVEGGGIIILVTGALLVDEEQRPMNYSQCFQLLPDGAGSYFIFNDIFKLVFEDHQRPGEPMLTHYCDSHRYPIAFKEISNDDDRRGVRHEEFQIGVVCIFLCFALGIANMFHLSLIILFSAFCLVSSFIIIFVEIPLLLRICPTSSTFDSFMQRFSTNYMRALIYLVMAAIQWISIAVDVTSLIAAAVLLTITAAFYALAGVKGQAFTGSKTLGGQGVAQMIV
;
A
#
# COMPACT_ATOMS: atom_id res chain seq x y z
N MET A 1 -28.84 49.74 -8.57
CA MET A 1 -27.38 49.70 -8.87
C MET A 1 -26.98 48.22 -8.94
N ARG A 2 -27.04 47.63 -10.14
CA ARG A 2 -26.65 46.24 -10.41
C ARG A 2 -25.19 46.25 -10.86
N LEU A 3 -24.30 45.54 -10.18
CA LEU A 3 -22.94 45.31 -10.65
C LEU A 3 -22.92 44.00 -11.44
N SER A 4 -22.88 44.14 -12.76
CA SER A 4 -22.57 43.10 -13.73
C SER A 4 -21.07 43.16 -14.00
N GLY A 5 -20.33 42.09 -13.70
CA GLY A 5 -18.91 41.95 -13.98
C GLY A 5 -18.57 40.49 -14.27
N SER A 6 -18.38 40.19 -15.54
CA SER A 6 -18.15 38.88 -16.14
C SER A 6 -16.80 38.28 -15.73
N ALA A 7 -16.82 37.18 -14.98
CA ALA A 7 -15.63 36.37 -14.66
C ALA A 7 -15.54 35.19 -15.64
N THR A 8 -15.09 35.47 -16.87
CA THR A 8 -14.86 34.43 -17.89
C THR A 8 -13.85 34.93 -18.91
N SER A 9 -12.55 34.78 -18.63
CA SER A 9 -11.46 34.55 -19.62
C SER A 9 -10.09 34.76 -18.97
N ALA A 10 -9.53 33.73 -18.34
CA ALA A 10 -8.08 33.61 -18.12
C ALA A 10 -7.70 32.20 -17.60
N LEU A 11 -8.12 31.14 -18.29
CA LEU A 11 -7.55 29.80 -18.10
C LEU A 11 -7.15 29.26 -19.48
N SER A 12 -6.06 29.80 -20.00
CA SER A 12 -5.32 29.24 -21.13
C SER A 12 -3.85 29.57 -20.91
N GLY A 13 -3.07 28.57 -20.47
CA GLY A 13 -1.64 28.73 -20.26
C GLY A 13 -1.09 27.92 -19.09
N VAL A 14 -1.28 26.60 -19.08
CA VAL A 14 -0.38 25.73 -18.32
C VAL A 14 0.88 25.58 -19.18
N ALA A 15 1.74 26.59 -19.12
CA ALA A 15 3.08 26.49 -19.67
C ALA A 15 3.91 25.63 -18.70
N GLU A 16 4.53 24.60 -19.26
CA GLU A 16 5.50 23.75 -18.60
C GLU A 16 6.63 24.61 -18.02
N MET A 17 6.64 24.75 -16.69
CA MET A 17 7.60 25.61 -15.98
C MET A 17 8.93 24.88 -15.89
N THR A 18 9.77 25.04 -16.91
CA THR A 18 11.19 24.67 -16.84
C THR A 18 11.82 25.29 -15.59
N PRO A 19 12.54 24.51 -14.76
CA PRO A 19 13.09 25.02 -13.51
C PRO A 19 14.08 26.16 -13.78
N PRO A 20 14.00 27.27 -13.03
CA PRO A 20 14.88 28.41 -13.23
C PRO A 20 16.33 28.02 -12.91
N LYS A 21 17.27 28.46 -13.74
CA LYS A 21 18.72 28.28 -13.50
C LYS A 21 19.10 29.04 -12.22
N MET A 22 19.39 28.31 -11.14
CA MET A 22 19.73 28.87 -9.83
C MET A 22 21.06 29.62 -9.85
N SER A 23 21.07 30.86 -9.36
CA SER A 23 22.29 31.65 -9.15
C SER A 23 22.97 31.30 -7.81
N LYS A 24 24.26 31.62 -7.65
CA LYS A 24 25.05 31.34 -6.44
C LYS A 24 24.47 31.92 -5.12
N ALA A 25 23.53 32.87 -5.20
CA ALA A 25 22.80 33.38 -4.04
C ALA A 25 21.80 32.35 -3.44
N ASN A 26 21.37 31.34 -4.21
CA ASN A 26 20.57 30.21 -3.73
C ASN A 26 21.36 29.18 -2.90
N ARG A 27 22.65 29.41 -2.65
CA ARG A 27 23.48 28.52 -1.81
C ARG A 27 23.14 28.62 -0.31
N PHE A 28 22.28 29.56 0.08
CA PHE A 28 21.65 29.63 1.42
C PHE A 28 20.36 28.82 1.54
N ILE A 29 19.96 28.09 0.48
CA ILE A 29 19.18 26.87 0.68
C ILE A 29 20.13 25.88 1.37
N LEU A 30 20.30 26.05 2.69
CA LEU A 30 20.74 24.97 3.57
C LEU A 30 19.92 23.75 3.17
N ASP A 31 20.59 22.60 3.03
CA ASP A 31 19.99 21.34 2.57
C ASP A 31 18.92 20.86 3.56
N PHE A 32 17.77 21.53 3.56
CA PHE A 32 16.67 21.30 4.49
C PHE A 32 16.09 19.90 4.28
N ALA A 33 16.13 19.40 3.04
CA ALA A 33 15.74 18.04 2.71
C ALA A 33 16.71 17.03 3.34
N GLY A 34 18.02 17.25 3.23
CA GLY A 34 19.02 16.44 3.90
C GLY A 34 18.91 16.47 5.43
N ILE A 35 18.71 17.66 6.01
CA ILE A 35 18.50 17.83 7.47
C ILE A 35 17.22 17.12 7.91
N ALA A 36 16.11 17.29 7.18
CA ALA A 36 14.84 16.62 7.48
C ALA A 36 14.99 15.11 7.46
N LYS A 37 15.65 14.55 6.43
CA LYS A 37 15.91 13.10 6.36
C LYS A 37 16.74 12.62 7.54
N GLN A 38 17.86 13.29 7.85
CA GLN A 38 18.72 12.92 8.97
C GLN A 38 17.98 13.00 10.31
N PHE A 39 17.20 14.06 10.51
CA PHE A 39 16.36 14.22 11.69
C PHE A 39 15.34 13.09 11.81
N THR A 40 14.61 12.77 10.74
CA THR A 40 13.58 11.74 10.74
C THR A 40 14.17 10.35 11.02
N ASP A 41 15.29 10.02 10.38
CA ASP A 41 16.01 8.77 10.62
C ASP A 41 16.48 8.69 12.09
N PHE A 42 17.04 9.77 12.64
CA PHE A 42 17.46 9.82 14.04
C PHE A 42 16.29 9.68 15.00
N TYR A 43 15.22 10.47 14.81
CA TYR A 43 14.07 10.53 15.69
C TYR A 43 13.41 9.16 15.84
N TYR A 44 13.05 8.50 14.73
CA TYR A 44 12.35 7.22 14.81
C TYR A 44 13.25 6.07 15.29
N ASN A 45 14.54 6.06 14.92
CA ASN A 45 15.47 5.07 15.46
C ASN A 45 15.64 5.22 16.98
N GLN A 46 15.73 6.47 17.47
CA GLN A 46 15.80 6.73 18.90
C GLN A 46 14.48 6.41 19.60
N PHE A 47 13.34 6.73 19.00
CA PHE A 47 12.01 6.41 19.54
C PHE A 47 11.79 4.89 19.68
N ASP A 48 12.20 4.12 18.67
CA ASP A 48 12.10 2.66 18.66
C ASP A 48 13.01 2.01 19.71
N ALA A 49 14.19 2.60 19.95
CA ALA A 49 15.20 2.06 20.86
C ALA A 49 14.97 2.48 22.33
N ASP A 50 14.87 3.79 22.59
CA ASP A 50 14.67 4.37 23.92
C ASP A 50 14.10 5.80 23.82
N ARG A 51 12.81 5.94 24.12
CA ARG A 51 12.06 7.22 24.06
C ARG A 51 12.54 8.24 25.09
N SER A 52 13.17 7.80 26.18
CA SER A 52 13.68 8.72 27.21
C SER A 52 14.81 9.61 26.70
N GLN A 53 15.52 9.16 25.67
CA GLN A 53 16.63 9.90 25.04
C GLN A 53 16.16 10.93 24.01
N LEU A 54 14.85 11.11 23.82
CA LEU A 54 14.32 12.16 22.93
C LEU A 54 14.33 13.55 23.58
N ALA A 55 14.54 13.64 24.90
CA ALA A 55 14.55 14.91 25.63
C ALA A 55 15.40 16.03 25.00
N PRO A 56 16.63 15.77 24.51
CA PRO A 56 17.48 16.80 23.92
C PRO A 56 16.93 17.41 22.62
N LEU A 57 15.97 16.76 21.96
CA LEU A 57 15.33 17.27 20.74
C LEU A 57 14.29 18.35 21.03
N TYR A 58 13.81 18.46 22.27
CA TYR A 58 12.79 19.42 22.68
C TYR A 58 13.38 20.55 23.53
N ARG A 59 12.61 21.62 23.71
CA ARG A 59 12.91 22.80 24.54
C ARG A 59 11.70 23.13 25.41
N ASP A 60 11.84 24.08 26.32
CA ASP A 60 10.75 24.51 27.22
C ASP A 60 9.57 25.13 26.46
N ASN A 61 9.81 25.69 25.28
CA ASN A 61 8.79 26.25 24.40
C ASN A 61 8.28 25.26 23.33
N SER A 62 8.69 23.99 23.38
CA SER A 62 8.18 22.96 22.47
C SER A 62 6.76 22.53 22.83
N MET A 63 6.01 22.06 21.85
CA MET A 63 4.68 21.49 22.04
C MET A 63 4.49 20.19 21.27
N LEU A 64 3.98 19.16 21.97
CA LEU A 64 3.51 17.90 21.40
C LEU A 64 1.98 17.87 21.41
N THR A 65 1.36 17.48 20.31
CA THR A 65 -0.04 17.04 20.26
C THR A 65 -0.09 15.57 19.88
N PHE A 66 -0.44 14.70 20.81
CA PHE A 66 -0.54 13.26 20.58
C PHE A 66 -1.99 12.81 20.67
N GLU A 67 -2.55 12.27 19.58
CA GLU A 67 -3.94 11.80 19.54
C GLU A 67 -4.96 12.86 19.99
N SER A 68 -4.70 14.13 19.66
CA SER A 68 -5.48 15.32 20.07
C SER A 68 -5.23 15.85 21.49
N ALA A 69 -4.37 15.22 22.29
CA ALA A 69 -3.96 15.74 23.60
C ALA A 69 -2.66 16.56 23.47
N ALA A 70 -2.72 17.84 23.81
CA ALA A 70 -1.57 18.75 23.75
C ALA A 70 -0.80 18.78 25.09
N VAL A 71 0.53 18.82 25.00
CA VAL A 71 1.48 18.93 26.11
C VAL A 71 2.61 19.87 25.71
N ALA A 72 3.03 20.75 26.61
CA ALA A 72 4.09 21.73 26.37
C ALA A 72 5.31 21.50 27.28
N GLY A 73 6.48 21.80 26.75
CA GLY A 73 7.78 21.69 27.43
C GLY A 73 8.44 20.32 27.32
N ALA A 74 9.77 20.30 27.24
CA ALA A 74 10.56 19.09 27.00
C ALA A 74 10.31 17.97 28.03
N GLY A 75 10.27 18.29 29.32
CA GLY A 75 10.03 17.30 30.38
C GLY A 75 8.67 16.59 30.25
N PRO A 76 7.54 17.34 30.25
CA PRO A 76 6.21 16.78 30.06
C PRO A 76 6.05 16.01 28.74
N ILE A 77 6.69 16.45 27.65
CA ILE A 77 6.67 15.73 26.37
C ILE A 77 7.29 14.34 26.52
N VAL A 78 8.49 14.24 27.09
CA VAL A 78 9.18 12.95 27.25
C VAL A 78 8.46 12.03 28.23
N GLU A 79 7.85 12.59 29.28
CA GLU A 79 6.96 11.86 30.19
C GLU A 79 5.75 11.29 29.44
N LYS A 80 5.13 12.08 28.56
CA LYS A 80 4.02 11.62 27.71
C LYS A 80 4.45 10.51 26.76
N LEU A 81 5.61 10.62 26.11
CA LEU A 81 6.14 9.59 25.20
C LEU A 81 6.53 8.30 25.95
N SER A 82 7.05 8.42 27.16
CA SER A 82 7.47 7.28 27.99
C SER A 82 6.28 6.55 28.63
N SER A 83 5.16 7.24 28.86
CA SER A 83 3.93 6.67 29.45
C SER A 83 3.02 5.98 28.43
N LEU A 84 3.38 5.95 27.15
CA LEU A 84 2.61 5.25 26.13
C LEU A 84 2.53 3.75 26.46
N PRO A 85 1.35 3.11 26.29
CA PRO A 85 1.08 1.77 26.82
C PRO A 85 1.66 0.65 25.95
N PHE A 86 2.93 0.76 25.57
CA PHE A 86 3.64 -0.27 24.80
C PHE A 86 5.14 -0.30 25.11
N ALA A 87 5.69 -1.52 25.11
CA ALA A 87 7.10 -1.73 25.43
C ALA A 87 7.96 -1.53 24.18
N LYS A 88 7.62 -2.20 23.08
CA LYS A 88 8.34 -2.14 21.80
C LYS A 88 7.49 -1.46 20.74
N VAL A 89 8.14 -0.70 19.89
CA VAL A 89 7.53 -0.14 18.68
C VAL A 89 8.55 -0.19 17.56
N LYS A 90 8.07 -0.38 16.34
CA LYS A 90 8.87 -0.23 15.13
C LYS A 90 8.16 0.70 14.17
N HIS A 91 8.78 1.85 13.91
CA HIS A 91 8.30 2.78 12.89
C HIS A 91 8.83 2.38 11.50
N GLN A 92 7.96 2.48 10.51
CA GLN A 92 8.27 2.38 9.09
C GLN A 92 7.78 3.66 8.41
N VAL A 93 8.73 4.51 7.99
CA VAL A 93 8.43 5.72 7.24
C VAL A 93 8.08 5.35 5.80
N SER A 94 6.96 5.88 5.30
CA SER A 94 6.48 5.70 3.93
C SER A 94 6.77 6.93 3.07
N THR A 95 6.41 8.12 3.55
CA THR A 95 6.73 9.39 2.88
C THR A 95 7.32 10.38 3.86
N LEU A 96 8.19 11.25 3.34
CA LEU A 96 8.78 12.38 4.03
C LEU A 96 8.76 13.56 3.08
N ASP A 97 7.98 14.57 3.43
CA ASP A 97 7.88 15.82 2.69
C ASP A 97 8.37 16.95 3.59
N ALA A 98 9.28 17.79 3.08
CA ALA A 98 9.88 18.87 3.85
C ALA A 98 9.80 20.20 3.11
N GLN A 99 9.58 21.29 3.84
CA GLN A 99 9.63 22.65 3.31
C GLN A 99 10.41 23.56 4.26
N PRO A 100 11.17 24.53 3.74
CA PRO A 100 11.79 25.55 4.57
C PRO A 100 10.71 26.51 5.11
N VAL A 101 10.90 26.98 6.34
CA VAL A 101 10.06 27.99 7.01
C VAL A 101 10.88 29.27 7.17
N GLU A 102 10.21 30.42 7.24
CA GLU A 102 10.85 31.69 7.56
C GLU A 102 11.67 31.59 8.86
N GLY A 103 12.79 32.32 8.93
CA GLY A 103 13.70 32.26 10.08
C GLY A 103 14.62 31.03 10.10
N GLY A 104 14.69 30.27 9.02
CA GLY A 104 15.60 29.13 8.88
C GLY A 104 15.06 27.83 9.49
N GLY A 105 13.77 27.79 9.82
CA GLY A 105 13.08 26.58 10.28
C GLY A 105 12.77 25.61 9.15
N ILE A 106 12.29 24.41 9.50
CA ILE A 106 11.90 23.36 8.57
C ILE A 106 10.59 22.75 9.05
N ILE A 107 9.59 22.61 8.17
CA ILE A 107 8.40 21.81 8.44
C ILE A 107 8.55 20.47 7.72
N ILE A 108 8.22 19.38 8.41
CA ILE A 108 8.37 18.01 7.94
C ILE A 108 7.03 17.31 8.17
N LEU A 109 6.47 16.73 7.12
CA LEU A 109 5.33 15.83 7.19
C LEU A 109 5.82 14.40 6.93
N VAL A 110 5.58 13.52 7.88
CA VAL A 110 5.87 12.10 7.78
C VAL A 110 4.55 11.34 7.72
N THR A 111 4.45 10.42 6.78
CA THR A 111 3.42 9.36 6.82
C THR A 111 4.10 8.01 6.89
N GLY A 112 3.48 7.07 7.59
CA GLY A 112 4.08 5.76 7.78
C GLY A 112 3.16 4.77 8.46
N ALA A 113 3.74 3.66 8.85
CA ALA A 113 3.11 2.64 9.67
C ALA A 113 3.97 2.34 10.90
N LEU A 114 3.34 1.95 11.99
CA LEU A 114 4.02 1.50 13.20
C LEU A 114 3.48 0.13 13.62
N LEU A 115 4.40 -0.75 14.04
CA LEU A 115 4.06 -2.01 14.69
C LEU A 115 4.37 -1.87 16.18
N VAL A 116 3.46 -2.33 17.02
CA VAL A 116 3.57 -2.25 18.48
C VAL A 116 3.70 -3.65 19.06
N ASP A 117 4.66 -3.83 19.96
CA ASP A 117 4.96 -5.10 20.63
C ASP A 117 5.10 -6.29 19.67
N GLU A 118 4.25 -7.32 19.81
CA GLU A 118 4.17 -8.48 18.91
C GLU A 118 2.89 -8.44 18.06
N GLU A 119 2.21 -7.29 17.97
CA GLU A 119 1.02 -7.16 17.16
C GLU A 119 1.36 -7.32 15.67
N GLN A 120 0.65 -8.20 14.98
CA GLN A 120 0.88 -8.46 13.56
C GLN A 120 0.29 -7.37 12.65
N ARG A 121 -0.56 -6.50 13.20
CA ARG A 121 -1.25 -5.46 12.43
C ARG A 121 -0.53 -4.12 12.58
N PRO A 122 0.10 -3.61 11.50
CA PRO A 122 0.62 -2.26 11.50
C PRO A 122 -0.51 -1.24 11.57
N MET A 123 -0.30 -0.17 12.34
CA MET A 123 -1.20 0.99 12.38
C MET A 123 -0.59 2.12 11.56
N ASN A 124 -1.39 2.73 10.69
CA ASN A 124 -0.94 3.89 9.92
C ASN A 124 -0.89 5.12 10.82
N TYR A 125 0.06 6.01 10.57
CA TYR A 125 0.18 7.28 11.27
C TYR A 125 0.58 8.41 10.33
N SER A 126 0.27 9.63 10.77
CA SER A 126 0.80 10.86 10.21
C SER A 126 1.40 11.69 11.34
N GLN A 127 2.60 12.22 11.12
CA GLN A 127 3.29 13.05 12.10
C GLN A 127 3.90 14.27 11.42
N CYS A 128 3.66 15.44 11.99
CA CYS A 128 4.19 16.71 11.51
C CYS A 128 5.17 17.28 12.54
N PHE A 129 6.36 17.65 12.08
CA PHE A 129 7.38 18.31 12.88
C PHE A 129 7.65 19.71 12.34
N GLN A 130 7.80 20.68 13.23
CA GLN A 130 8.40 21.96 12.92
C GLN A 130 9.72 22.08 13.66
N LEU A 131 10.82 22.10 12.93
CA LEU A 131 12.15 22.33 13.44
C LEU A 131 12.49 23.81 13.41
N LEU A 132 13.08 24.32 14.48
CA LEU A 132 13.66 25.67 14.52
C LEU A 132 15.16 25.58 14.83
N PRO A 133 15.97 26.49 14.29
CA PRO A 133 17.38 26.56 14.63
C PRO A 133 17.55 26.99 16.09
N ASP A 134 18.53 26.41 16.78
CA ASP A 134 18.84 26.73 18.18
C ASP A 134 19.83 27.90 18.34
N GLY A 135 20.29 28.48 17.24
CA GLY A 135 21.29 29.56 17.21
C GLY A 135 22.74 29.09 17.34
N ALA A 136 22.98 27.81 17.67
CA ALA A 136 24.31 27.18 17.76
C ALA A 136 24.65 26.32 16.52
N GLY A 137 23.80 26.37 15.49
CA GLY A 137 23.95 25.58 14.26
C GLY A 137 23.27 24.22 14.31
N SER A 138 22.46 23.94 15.35
CA SER A 138 21.62 22.75 15.45
C SER A 138 20.14 23.11 15.34
N TYR A 139 19.27 22.10 15.38
CA TYR A 139 17.83 22.22 15.32
C TYR A 139 17.18 21.59 16.56
N PHE A 140 16.01 22.10 16.92
CA PHE A 140 15.13 21.49 17.92
C PHE A 140 13.69 21.44 17.40
N ILE A 141 12.89 20.53 17.96
CA ILE A 141 11.48 20.36 17.62
C ILE A 141 10.68 21.42 18.36
N PHE A 142 10.14 22.39 17.63
CA PHE A 142 9.24 23.39 18.18
C PHE A 142 7.80 22.87 18.27
N ASN A 143 7.28 22.28 17.18
CA ASN A 143 5.97 21.61 17.16
C ASN A 143 6.11 20.16 16.73
N ASP A 144 5.39 19.28 17.41
CA ASP A 144 5.25 17.85 17.10
C ASP A 144 3.76 17.50 17.16
N ILE A 145 3.19 17.03 16.05
CA ILE A 145 1.77 16.67 15.98
C ILE A 145 1.68 15.25 15.43
N PHE A 146 1.23 14.32 16.27
CA PHE A 146 1.08 12.92 15.94
C PHE A 146 -0.38 12.49 15.93
N LYS A 147 -0.77 11.77 14.88
CA LYS A 147 -2.09 11.17 14.74
C LYS A 147 -2.01 9.77 14.15
N LEU A 148 -2.66 8.81 14.80
CA LEU A 148 -2.99 7.53 14.21
C LEU A 148 -4.06 7.75 13.13
N VAL A 149 -3.83 7.12 11.98
CA VAL A 149 -4.77 7.09 10.88
C VAL A 149 -5.55 5.78 10.99
N PHE A 150 -6.73 5.87 11.62
CA PHE A 150 -7.66 4.76 11.68
C PHE A 150 -8.41 4.65 10.37
N GLU A 151 -8.55 3.42 9.84
CA GLU A 151 -9.56 3.13 8.84
C GLU A 151 -10.90 3.07 9.56
N ASP A 152 -11.72 4.10 9.40
CA ASP A 152 -13.03 4.18 10.02
C ASP A 152 -13.90 3.06 9.45
N HIS A 153 -14.27 2.10 10.29
CA HIS A 153 -15.19 1.03 9.89
C HIS A 153 -16.58 1.65 9.86
N GLN A 154 -17.04 1.97 8.67
CA GLN A 154 -18.30 2.64 8.40
C GLN A 154 -19.45 1.96 9.15
N ARG A 155 -20.07 2.67 10.11
CA ARG A 155 -21.35 2.22 10.66
C ARG A 155 -22.43 2.42 9.58
N PRO A 156 -23.26 1.42 9.28
CA PRO A 156 -24.31 1.58 8.28
C PRO A 156 -25.34 2.63 8.75
N GLY A 157 -25.37 3.79 8.09
CA GLY A 157 -26.45 4.78 8.25
C GLY A 157 -26.04 6.24 8.48
N GLU A 158 -24.77 6.59 8.64
CA GLU A 158 -24.37 8.01 8.74
C GLU A 158 -24.02 8.61 7.36
N PRO A 159 -24.54 9.82 7.03
CA PRO A 159 -24.17 10.51 5.81
C PRO A 159 -22.69 10.89 5.87
N MET A 160 -21.96 10.48 4.83
CA MET A 160 -20.55 10.74 4.61
C MET A 160 -20.25 12.25 4.69
N LEU A 161 -19.70 12.72 5.80
CA LEU A 161 -18.83 13.89 5.74
C LEU A 161 -17.56 13.43 5.07
N THR A 162 -17.46 13.67 3.76
CA THR A 162 -16.25 13.46 2.97
C THR A 162 -15.09 14.24 3.60
N HIS A 163 -14.34 13.59 4.49
CA HIS A 163 -12.94 13.91 4.71
C HIS A 163 -12.17 13.39 3.48
N TYR A 164 -12.27 14.16 2.41
CA TYR A 164 -11.62 13.93 1.13
C TYR A 164 -10.10 14.14 1.29
N CYS A 165 -9.38 13.09 1.66
CA CYS A 165 -7.99 12.93 1.22
C CYS A 165 -8.01 12.06 -0.03
N ASP A 166 -8.20 12.73 -1.16
CA ASP A 166 -8.12 12.15 -2.49
C ASP A 166 -6.67 11.78 -2.82
N SER A 167 -6.39 10.48 -2.74
CA SER A 167 -5.11 9.90 -3.13
C SER A 167 -4.83 9.98 -4.64
N HIS A 168 -5.74 10.54 -5.46
CA HIS A 168 -5.59 10.59 -6.91
C HIS A 168 -5.05 11.93 -7.45
N ARG A 169 -4.60 12.85 -6.58
CA ARG A 169 -4.11 14.18 -7.01
C ARG A 169 -2.63 14.51 -6.83
N TYR A 170 -1.79 13.54 -6.47
CA TYR A 170 -0.32 13.70 -6.55
C TYR A 170 0.31 12.53 -7.30
N PRO A 171 0.38 12.57 -8.65
CA PRO A 171 1.46 11.87 -9.33
C PRO A 171 2.76 12.65 -9.02
N ILE A 172 3.90 11.97 -9.09
CA ILE A 172 5.26 12.46 -8.81
C ILE A 172 5.71 12.27 -7.35
N ALA A 173 6.35 11.10 -7.11
CA ALA A 173 7.41 10.79 -6.11
C ALA A 173 7.31 9.38 -5.45
N PHE A 174 6.70 8.38 -6.10
CA PHE A 174 6.79 6.97 -5.64
C PHE A 174 7.60 6.06 -6.60
N LYS A 175 8.36 6.64 -7.54
CA LYS A 175 9.06 5.85 -8.58
C LYS A 175 10.59 5.93 -8.55
N GLU A 176 11.18 6.70 -7.64
CA GLU A 176 12.62 6.70 -7.42
C GLU A 176 12.90 6.53 -5.94
N ILE A 177 13.95 5.76 -5.62
CA ILE A 177 14.37 5.30 -4.28
C ILE A 177 13.71 3.98 -3.83
N SER A 178 13.83 2.96 -4.69
CA SER A 178 14.24 1.63 -4.24
C SER A 178 15.25 1.09 -5.24
N ASN A 179 16.43 1.71 -5.24
CA ASN A 179 17.62 1.25 -5.94
C ASN A 179 18.66 0.82 -4.91
N ASP A 180 18.31 -0.19 -4.11
CA ASP A 180 19.31 -1.00 -3.40
C ASP A 180 18.78 -2.41 -3.05
N ASP A 181 18.12 -3.09 -4.02
CA ASP A 181 18.03 -4.56 -3.99
C ASP A 181 17.93 -5.12 -5.42
N ASP A 182 19.07 -5.10 -6.12
CA ASP A 182 19.29 -5.70 -7.45
C ASP A 182 19.29 -7.25 -7.40
N ARG A 183 18.31 -7.88 -6.72
CA ARG A 183 18.22 -9.36 -6.65
C ARG A 183 16.82 -9.99 -6.52
N ARG A 184 15.69 -9.34 -6.88
CA ARG A 184 14.38 -10.03 -6.90
C ARG A 184 13.43 -9.60 -8.04
N GLY A 185 13.82 -9.88 -9.28
CA GLY A 185 12.95 -9.79 -10.46
C GLY A 185 11.91 -10.91 -10.60
N VAL A 186 11.02 -11.14 -9.62
CA VAL A 186 9.89 -12.11 -9.76
C VAL A 186 8.65 -11.74 -8.91
N ARG A 187 8.16 -10.49 -8.86
CA ARG A 187 7.01 -10.17 -7.97
C ARG A 187 5.92 -9.22 -8.47
N HIS A 188 5.91 -8.82 -9.75
CA HIS A 188 4.76 -8.09 -10.32
C HIS A 188 3.95 -8.90 -11.36
N GLU A 189 4.47 -10.04 -11.82
CA GLU A 189 3.81 -10.86 -12.84
C GLU A 189 2.82 -11.89 -12.26
N GLU A 190 3.03 -12.35 -11.03
CA GLU A 190 2.32 -13.54 -10.50
C GLU A 190 0.79 -13.38 -10.40
N PHE A 191 0.27 -12.17 -10.13
CA PHE A 191 -1.17 -11.94 -10.00
C PHE A 191 -1.84 -11.54 -11.33
N GLN A 192 -1.16 -10.81 -12.21
CA GLN A 192 -1.74 -10.47 -13.52
C GLN A 192 -2.00 -11.73 -14.34
N ILE A 193 -1.17 -12.78 -14.16
CA ILE A 193 -1.33 -14.06 -14.84
C ILE A 193 -2.66 -14.74 -14.45
N GLY A 194 -3.07 -14.72 -13.18
CA GLY A 194 -4.35 -15.31 -12.75
C GLY A 194 -5.56 -14.68 -13.44
N VAL A 195 -5.54 -13.35 -13.58
CA VAL A 195 -6.60 -12.61 -14.32
C VAL A 195 -6.57 -12.94 -15.81
N VAL A 196 -5.39 -13.03 -16.41
CA VAL A 196 -5.23 -13.45 -17.81
C VAL A 196 -5.74 -14.88 -18.00
N CYS A 197 -5.51 -15.80 -17.06
CA CYS A 197 -6.05 -17.16 -17.08
C CYS A 197 -7.58 -17.18 -17.13
N ILE A 198 -8.27 -16.29 -16.40
CA ILE A 198 -9.74 -16.21 -16.43
C ILE A 198 -10.22 -15.89 -17.85
N PHE A 199 -9.73 -14.79 -18.43
CA PHE A 199 -10.16 -14.35 -19.76
C PHE A 199 -9.78 -15.37 -20.85
N LEU A 200 -8.58 -15.93 -20.76
CA LEU A 200 -8.08 -16.90 -21.73
C LEU A 200 -8.86 -18.23 -21.65
N CYS A 201 -9.09 -18.77 -20.45
CA CYS A 201 -9.86 -20.01 -20.30
C CYS A 201 -11.32 -19.83 -20.72
N PHE A 202 -11.91 -18.67 -20.47
CA PHE A 202 -13.26 -18.34 -20.92
C PHE A 202 -13.35 -18.24 -22.44
N ALA A 203 -12.46 -17.46 -23.07
CA ALA A 203 -12.42 -17.28 -24.51
C ALA A 203 -12.15 -18.59 -25.26
N LEU A 204 -11.16 -19.36 -24.81
CA LEU A 204 -10.81 -20.64 -25.42
C LEU A 204 -11.85 -21.72 -25.17
N GLY A 205 -12.49 -21.73 -23.98
CA GLY A 205 -13.60 -22.63 -23.69
C GLY A 205 -14.77 -22.44 -24.65
N ILE A 206 -15.15 -21.19 -24.93
CA ILE A 206 -16.20 -20.88 -25.92
C ILE A 206 -15.72 -21.20 -27.34
N ALA A 207 -14.50 -20.79 -27.70
CA ALA A 207 -13.97 -20.95 -29.06
C ALA A 207 -13.90 -22.42 -29.51
N ASN A 208 -13.62 -23.34 -28.58
CA ASN A 208 -13.50 -24.78 -28.88
C ASN A 208 -14.79 -25.58 -28.61
N MET A 209 -15.86 -24.94 -28.15
CA MET A 209 -17.16 -25.60 -27.86
C MET A 209 -17.84 -26.14 -29.12
N PHE A 210 -17.46 -25.65 -30.31
CA PHE A 210 -18.02 -26.07 -31.59
C PHE A 210 -17.32 -27.30 -32.22
N HIS A 211 -16.30 -27.87 -31.55
CA HIS A 211 -15.73 -29.15 -31.99
C HIS A 211 -16.67 -30.32 -31.65
N LEU A 212 -16.94 -31.19 -32.63
CA LEU A 212 -17.81 -32.37 -32.47
C LEU A 212 -17.10 -33.58 -31.84
N SER A 213 -15.80 -33.47 -31.51
CA SER A 213 -14.96 -34.49 -30.88
C SER A 213 -15.05 -34.45 -29.35
N LEU A 214 -14.35 -35.37 -28.65
CA LEU A 214 -14.19 -35.35 -27.18
C LEU A 214 -13.65 -34.02 -26.61
N ILE A 215 -13.08 -33.17 -27.47
CA ILE A 215 -12.66 -31.79 -27.19
C ILE A 215 -13.80 -30.95 -26.59
N ILE A 216 -15.06 -31.22 -26.93
CA ILE A 216 -16.19 -30.48 -26.36
C ILE A 216 -16.23 -30.60 -24.82
N LEU A 217 -15.87 -31.77 -24.28
CA LEU A 217 -15.81 -31.99 -22.85
C LEU A 217 -14.67 -31.18 -22.23
N PHE A 218 -13.48 -31.20 -22.84
CA PHE A 218 -12.33 -30.42 -22.37
C PHE A 218 -12.55 -28.90 -22.45
N SER A 219 -13.31 -28.46 -23.45
CA SER A 219 -13.71 -27.05 -23.64
C SER A 219 -14.72 -26.60 -22.59
N ALA A 220 -15.70 -27.45 -22.27
CA ALA A 220 -16.62 -27.23 -21.16
C ALA A 220 -15.87 -27.19 -19.81
N PHE A 221 -14.91 -28.10 -19.59
CA PHE A 221 -14.04 -28.04 -18.41
C PHE A 221 -13.19 -26.77 -18.37
N CYS A 222 -12.66 -26.30 -19.51
CA CYS A 222 -11.92 -25.04 -19.61
C CYS A 222 -12.78 -23.83 -19.22
N LEU A 223 -14.03 -23.82 -19.68
CA LEU A 223 -15.00 -22.77 -19.37
C LEU A 223 -15.42 -22.80 -17.89
N VAL A 224 -15.67 -23.97 -17.32
CA VAL A 224 -15.97 -24.09 -15.88
C VAL A 224 -14.77 -23.67 -15.03
N SER A 225 -13.56 -24.00 -15.48
CA SER A 225 -12.31 -23.62 -14.80
C SER A 225 -12.16 -22.10 -14.69
N SER A 226 -12.61 -21.30 -15.66
CA SER A 226 -12.55 -19.84 -15.54
C SER A 226 -13.37 -19.30 -14.36
N PHE A 227 -14.54 -19.90 -14.10
CA PHE A 227 -15.35 -19.55 -12.93
C PHE A 227 -14.71 -19.99 -11.62
N ILE A 228 -14.08 -21.17 -11.59
CA ILE A 228 -13.33 -21.65 -10.42
C ILE A 228 -12.16 -20.70 -10.12
N ILE A 229 -11.42 -20.28 -11.14
CA ILE A 229 -10.28 -19.36 -11.00
C ILE A 229 -10.72 -18.01 -10.43
N ILE A 230 -11.89 -17.49 -10.79
CA ILE A 230 -12.45 -16.27 -10.20
C ILE A 230 -12.55 -16.40 -8.67
N PHE A 231 -13.04 -17.53 -8.15
CA PHE A 231 -13.13 -17.75 -6.70
C PHE A 231 -11.77 -17.95 -6.03
N VAL A 232 -10.82 -18.56 -6.74
CA VAL A 232 -9.45 -18.76 -6.25
C VAL A 232 -8.70 -17.43 -6.17
N GLU A 233 -8.87 -16.56 -7.16
CA GLU A 233 -8.18 -15.27 -7.24
C GLU A 233 -8.84 -14.18 -6.40
N ILE A 234 -10.17 -14.20 -6.27
CA ILE A 234 -10.97 -13.16 -5.59
C ILE A 234 -11.58 -13.75 -4.29
N PRO A 235 -10.90 -13.64 -3.13
CA PRO A 235 -11.45 -14.06 -1.85
C PRO A 235 -12.62 -13.17 -1.35
N LEU A 236 -12.93 -12.07 -2.07
CA LEU A 236 -13.95 -11.08 -1.72
C LEU A 236 -15.40 -11.60 -1.86
N LEU A 237 -15.65 -12.59 -2.74
CA LEU A 237 -17.00 -13.18 -2.90
C LEU A 237 -17.47 -13.95 -1.66
N LEU A 238 -16.55 -14.35 -0.79
CA LEU A 238 -16.83 -15.12 0.42
C LEU A 238 -17.20 -14.25 1.62
N ARG A 239 -16.93 -12.94 1.53
CA ARG A 239 -17.33 -11.96 2.54
C ARG A 239 -18.69 -11.32 2.28
N ILE A 240 -19.18 -11.39 1.04
CA ILE A 240 -20.51 -10.88 0.66
C ILE A 240 -21.62 -11.87 1.06
N CYS A 241 -21.28 -13.14 1.30
CA CYS A 241 -22.21 -14.16 1.77
C CYS A 241 -22.17 -14.26 3.31
N PRO A 242 -23.32 -14.29 4.02
CA PRO A 242 -23.36 -14.57 5.44
C PRO A 242 -22.99 -16.05 5.67
N THR A 243 -21.75 -16.32 6.03
CA THR A 243 -21.22 -17.69 6.08
C THR A 243 -21.16 -18.22 7.51
N SER A 244 -21.40 -19.53 7.65
CA SER A 244 -21.28 -20.23 8.93
C SER A 244 -19.81 -20.42 9.31
N SER A 245 -19.49 -20.50 10.60
CA SER A 245 -18.12 -20.69 11.12
C SER A 245 -17.40 -21.95 10.58
N THR A 246 -18.16 -22.95 10.15
CA THR A 246 -17.66 -24.15 9.45
C THR A 246 -17.20 -23.86 8.02
N PHE A 247 -17.85 -22.92 7.33
CA PHE A 247 -17.50 -22.49 5.98
C PHE A 247 -16.25 -21.61 5.98
N ASP A 248 -16.08 -20.76 6.99
CA ASP A 248 -14.90 -19.91 7.14
C ASP A 248 -13.62 -20.75 7.34
N SER A 249 -13.73 -21.80 8.16
CA SER A 249 -12.63 -22.76 8.41
C SER A 249 -12.26 -23.56 7.15
N PHE A 250 -13.26 -23.91 6.34
CA PHE A 250 -13.05 -24.55 5.04
C PHE A 250 -12.38 -23.58 4.06
N MET A 251 -12.76 -22.30 4.08
CA MET A 251 -12.26 -21.28 3.15
C MET A 251 -10.85 -20.79 3.42
N GLN A 252 -10.40 -20.82 4.67
CA GLN A 252 -8.99 -20.59 5.01
C GLN A 252 -8.05 -21.60 4.32
N ARG A 253 -8.53 -22.81 4.03
CA ARG A 253 -7.74 -23.86 3.36
C ARG A 253 -7.40 -23.48 1.91
N PHE A 254 -8.33 -22.87 1.18
CA PHE A 254 -8.17 -22.43 -0.22
C PHE A 254 -7.35 -21.14 -0.37
N SER A 255 -7.08 -20.45 0.74
CA SER A 255 -6.29 -19.21 0.75
C SER A 255 -4.78 -19.46 0.80
N THR A 256 -4.35 -20.71 1.03
CA THR A 256 -2.92 -21.05 1.06
C THR A 256 -2.32 -21.12 -0.35
N ASN A 257 -1.11 -20.60 -0.54
CA ASN A 257 -0.41 -20.64 -1.82
C ASN A 257 -0.27 -22.07 -2.39
N TYR A 258 -0.08 -23.07 -1.51
CA TYR A 258 -0.01 -24.47 -1.89
C TYR A 258 -1.32 -25.01 -2.46
N MET A 259 -2.46 -24.64 -1.90
CA MET A 259 -3.76 -25.07 -2.41
C MET A 259 -4.09 -24.40 -3.75
N ARG A 260 -3.71 -23.13 -3.91
CA ARG A 260 -3.82 -22.43 -5.20
C ARG A 260 -2.96 -23.12 -6.27
N ALA A 261 -1.69 -23.38 -5.95
CA ALA A 261 -0.78 -24.11 -6.83
C ALA A 261 -1.36 -25.46 -7.28
N LEU A 262 -1.93 -26.22 -6.33
CA LEU A 262 -2.55 -27.52 -6.61
C LEU A 262 -3.76 -27.39 -7.55
N ILE A 263 -4.65 -26.42 -7.31
CA ILE A 263 -5.85 -26.21 -8.14
C ILE A 263 -5.45 -25.85 -9.57
N TYR A 264 -4.51 -24.92 -9.74
CA TYR A 264 -3.98 -24.56 -11.06
C TYR A 264 -3.29 -25.75 -11.75
N LEU A 265 -2.55 -26.57 -11.01
CA LEU A 265 -1.88 -27.75 -11.55
C LEU A 265 -2.87 -28.83 -12.04
N VAL A 266 -3.94 -29.08 -11.29
CA VAL A 266 -4.99 -30.04 -11.69
C VAL A 266 -5.70 -29.57 -12.96
N MET A 267 -6.08 -28.30 -13.03
CA MET A 267 -6.71 -27.73 -14.23
C MET A 267 -5.75 -27.76 -15.43
N ALA A 268 -4.47 -27.46 -15.21
CA ALA A 268 -3.44 -27.56 -16.25
C ALA A 268 -3.29 -28.99 -16.77
N ALA A 269 -3.24 -29.99 -15.88
CA ALA A 269 -3.12 -31.40 -16.26
C ALA A 269 -4.31 -31.87 -17.13
N ILE A 270 -5.53 -31.46 -16.79
CA ILE A 270 -6.72 -31.74 -17.60
C ILE A 270 -6.57 -31.16 -19.02
N GLN A 271 -6.01 -29.95 -19.15
CA GLN A 271 -5.80 -29.35 -20.47
C GLN A 271 -4.62 -29.95 -21.23
N TRP A 272 -3.58 -30.43 -20.56
CA TRP A 272 -2.53 -31.22 -21.21
C TRP A 272 -3.06 -32.55 -21.77
N ILE A 273 -4.00 -33.20 -21.07
CA ILE A 273 -4.67 -34.42 -21.56
C ILE A 273 -5.49 -34.13 -22.83
N SER A 274 -6.09 -32.93 -22.94
CA SER A 274 -6.87 -32.55 -24.13
C SER A 274 -6.06 -32.59 -25.44
N ILE A 275 -4.75 -32.29 -25.37
CA ILE A 275 -3.84 -32.25 -26.52
C ILE A 275 -3.56 -33.66 -27.06
N ALA A 276 -3.63 -34.68 -26.19
CA ALA A 276 -3.48 -36.07 -26.61
C ALA A 276 -4.66 -36.56 -27.47
N VAL A 277 -5.79 -35.87 -27.40
CA VAL A 277 -6.95 -36.14 -28.27
C VAL A 277 -6.79 -35.41 -29.60
N ASP A 278 -6.56 -34.09 -29.57
CA ASP A 278 -6.38 -33.25 -30.76
C ASP A 278 -5.64 -31.96 -30.40
N VAL A 279 -4.82 -31.45 -31.32
CA VAL A 279 -4.08 -30.18 -31.12
C VAL A 279 -5.03 -29.01 -31.36
N THR A 280 -5.39 -28.30 -30.29
CA THR A 280 -6.26 -27.13 -30.34
C THR A 280 -5.64 -25.94 -29.61
N SER A 281 -6.33 -24.80 -29.63
CA SER A 281 -5.92 -23.60 -28.89
C SER A 281 -5.94 -23.79 -27.37
N LEU A 282 -6.50 -24.88 -26.83
CA LEU A 282 -6.45 -25.25 -25.41
C LEU A 282 -5.01 -25.42 -24.88
N ILE A 283 -4.02 -25.63 -25.75
CA ILE A 283 -2.60 -25.64 -25.36
C ILE A 283 -2.16 -24.33 -24.71
N ALA A 284 -2.71 -23.19 -25.15
CA ALA A 284 -2.41 -21.90 -24.54
C ALA A 284 -2.92 -21.83 -23.10
N ALA A 285 -4.09 -22.42 -22.81
CA ALA A 285 -4.61 -22.55 -21.46
C ALA A 285 -3.74 -23.50 -20.62
N ALA A 286 -3.36 -24.67 -21.17
CA ALA A 286 -2.52 -25.63 -20.47
C ALA A 286 -1.17 -25.03 -20.03
N VAL A 287 -0.50 -24.32 -20.93
CA VAL A 287 0.78 -23.66 -20.66
C VAL A 287 0.61 -22.57 -19.60
N LEU A 288 -0.37 -21.67 -19.77
CA LEU A 288 -0.52 -20.54 -18.86
C LEU A 288 -0.91 -21.00 -17.45
N LEU A 289 -1.84 -21.96 -17.31
CA LEU A 289 -2.22 -22.55 -16.03
C LEU A 289 -1.03 -23.25 -15.34
N THR A 290 -0.16 -23.91 -16.11
CA THR A 290 1.06 -24.56 -15.57
C THR A 290 2.05 -23.52 -15.03
N ILE A 291 2.25 -22.42 -15.77
CA ILE A 291 3.10 -21.31 -15.34
C ILE A 291 2.53 -20.68 -14.04
N THR A 292 1.22 -20.46 -13.96
CA THR A 292 0.57 -19.94 -12.74
C THR A 292 0.75 -20.90 -11.56
N ALA A 293 0.60 -22.21 -11.77
CA ALA A 293 0.81 -23.22 -10.73
C ALA A 293 2.24 -23.19 -10.17
N ALA A 294 3.24 -23.05 -11.05
CA ALA A 294 4.63 -22.96 -10.67
C ALA A 294 4.93 -21.70 -9.83
N PHE A 295 4.37 -20.55 -10.21
CA PHE A 295 4.50 -19.32 -9.43
C PHE A 295 3.88 -19.45 -8.03
N TYR A 296 2.66 -19.97 -7.93
CA TYR A 296 2.03 -20.20 -6.62
C TYR A 296 2.81 -21.21 -5.77
N ALA A 297 3.39 -22.25 -6.37
CA ALA A 297 4.24 -23.21 -5.65
C ALA A 297 5.52 -22.54 -5.13
N LEU A 298 6.19 -21.73 -5.96
CA LEU A 298 7.38 -20.97 -5.57
C LEU A 298 7.08 -19.95 -4.46
N ALA A 299 5.96 -19.25 -4.54
CA ALA A 299 5.49 -18.34 -3.49
C ALA A 299 5.21 -19.09 -2.17
N GLY A 300 4.65 -20.29 -2.25
CA GLY A 300 4.47 -21.20 -1.11
C GLY A 300 5.79 -21.60 -0.45
N VAL A 301 6.78 -22.03 -1.24
CA VAL A 301 8.11 -22.43 -0.74
C VAL A 301 8.86 -21.25 -0.12
N LYS A 302 8.66 -20.04 -0.63
CA LYS A 302 9.26 -18.81 -0.10
C LYS A 302 8.54 -18.23 1.13
N GLY A 303 7.46 -18.87 1.61
CA GLY A 303 6.69 -18.40 2.75
C GLY A 303 6.05 -17.02 2.55
N GLN A 304 5.82 -16.61 1.30
CA GLN A 304 5.31 -15.27 0.99
C GLN A 304 3.80 -15.22 1.25
N ALA A 305 3.33 -14.18 1.94
CA ALA A 305 1.89 -13.95 2.09
C ALA A 305 1.27 -13.60 0.73
N PHE A 306 0.06 -14.12 0.48
CA PHE A 306 -0.68 -13.80 -0.74
C PHE A 306 -0.94 -12.29 -0.83
N THR A 307 -0.41 -11.67 -1.89
CA THR A 307 -0.59 -10.24 -2.17
C THR A 307 -1.57 -10.10 -3.33
N GLY A 308 -2.85 -9.84 -3.04
CA GLY A 308 -3.86 -9.64 -4.08
C GLY A 308 -3.63 -8.35 -4.88
N SER A 309 -3.97 -8.32 -6.17
CA SER A 309 -3.83 -7.09 -6.97
C SER A 309 -4.85 -6.03 -6.59
N LYS A 310 -4.37 -4.78 -6.60
CA LYS A 310 -5.14 -3.56 -6.41
C LYS A 310 -6.36 -3.46 -7.35
N THR A 311 -6.36 -4.17 -8.48
CA THR A 311 -7.41 -4.13 -9.51
C THR A 311 -8.63 -5.01 -9.24
N LEU A 312 -8.51 -6.08 -8.44
CA LEU A 312 -9.61 -7.03 -8.14
C LEU A 312 -9.89 -7.16 -6.65
N GLY A 313 -9.47 -6.14 -5.89
CA GLY A 313 -9.67 -6.08 -4.46
C GLY A 313 -8.52 -6.65 -3.65
N GLY A 314 -7.29 -6.28 -4.02
CA GLY A 314 -6.08 -6.51 -3.25
C GLY A 314 -6.23 -6.07 -1.81
N GLN A 315 -5.29 -6.44 -0.93
CA GLN A 315 -5.46 -6.35 0.53
C GLN A 315 -6.05 -5.03 1.08
N GLY A 316 -5.91 -3.91 0.37
CA GLY A 316 -6.61 -2.65 0.68
C GLY A 316 -8.13 -2.65 0.49
N VAL A 317 -8.71 -3.29 -0.53
CA VAL A 317 -10.18 -3.34 -0.70
C VAL A 317 -10.81 -4.41 0.20
N ALA A 318 -10.08 -5.49 0.48
CA ALA A 318 -10.52 -6.49 1.44
C ALA A 318 -10.60 -5.92 2.87
N GLN A 319 -9.85 -4.89 3.23
CA GLN A 319 -9.98 -4.21 4.53
C GLN A 319 -10.97 -3.03 4.51
N MET A 320 -11.41 -2.58 3.32
CA MET A 320 -12.31 -1.42 3.15
C MET A 320 -13.80 -1.77 2.96
N ILE A 321 -14.21 -3.03 3.05
CA ILE A 321 -15.64 -3.41 2.97
C ILE A 321 -16.02 -4.19 4.23
N VAL A 322 -16.51 -3.45 5.24
CA VAL A 322 -17.49 -3.93 6.22
C VAL A 322 -18.86 -3.41 5.81
#